data_AF-A0A915CJI2-F1
#
_entry.id   AF-A0A915CJI2-F1
#
_cell.length_a   1.000
_cell.length_b   1.000
_cell.length_c   1.000
_cell.angle_alpha   90.00
_cell.angle_beta   90.00
_cell.angle_gamma   90.00
#
_symmetry.space_group_name_H-M   'P 1'
#
loop_
_entity.id
_entity.type
_entity.pdbx_description
1 polymer ?
#
loop_
_entity_poly.entity_id
_entity_poly.type
_entity_poly.pdbx_seq_one_letter_code
_entity_poly.pdbx_strand_id
1 'polypeptide(L)'
;MDSRILPLLKVINALHTERRTVLEQQLRSAVALFSSYLLNLLFYMYLKTTTNLNIGEKKRYVDEHPVIDSIISLRKKISTVEEFLDTNASALTRILRKVEANKSLSRIIEQSGMLDDVMSRKKNSGAVAIESPTNHLNEPVDDGQIINDQIEETMESGKRAITSQIEKNKGLSVKRKKGTQHSRVKKRKQFEKAMIKKRSQKPDVRNELKPYSGETRGIRASTIKSIKLKA
;
A
#
# COMPACT_ATOMS: atom_id res chain seq x y z
N MET A 1 -18.01 6.86 -23.79
CA MET A 1 -17.40 5.90 -22.83
C MET A 1 -16.48 4.91 -23.55
N ASP A 2 -16.86 4.48 -24.74
CA ASP A 2 -16.26 3.40 -25.54
C ASP A 2 -14.73 3.56 -25.73
N SER A 3 -14.29 4.80 -25.99
CA SER A 3 -12.87 5.19 -26.09
C SER A 3 -12.03 4.91 -24.84
N ARG A 4 -12.64 4.79 -23.66
CA ARG A 4 -11.98 4.43 -22.39
C ARG A 4 -12.16 2.96 -22.02
N ILE A 5 -13.29 2.33 -22.36
CA ILE A 5 -13.59 0.94 -21.97
C ILE A 5 -12.86 -0.08 -22.88
N LEU A 6 -12.88 0.12 -24.21
CA LEU A 6 -12.28 -0.83 -25.16
C LEU A 6 -10.76 -1.03 -24.95
N PRO A 7 -9.94 0.00 -24.66
CA PRO A 7 -8.54 -0.20 -24.33
C PRO A 7 -8.32 -1.01 -23.04
N LEU A 8 -9.13 -0.78 -22.00
CA LEU A 8 -9.02 -1.54 -20.74
C LEU A 8 -9.33 -3.03 -20.94
N LEU A 9 -10.31 -3.36 -21.78
CA LEU A 9 -10.63 -4.74 -22.13
C LEU A 9 -9.48 -5.43 -22.87
N LYS A 10 -8.82 -4.75 -23.82
CA LYS A 10 -7.59 -5.26 -24.48
C LYS A 10 -6.49 -5.59 -23.45
N VAL A 11 -6.27 -4.71 -22.47
CA VAL A 11 -5.25 -4.92 -21.41
C VAL A 11 -5.61 -6.11 -20.50
N ILE A 12 -6.89 -6.24 -20.11
CA ILE A 12 -7.34 -7.36 -19.26
C ILE A 12 -7.20 -8.71 -19.98
N ASN A 13 -7.48 -8.78 -21.28
CA ASN A 13 -7.31 -9.99 -22.08
C ASN A 13 -5.83 -10.32 -22.32
N ALA A 14 -4.93 -9.34 -22.36
CA ALA A 14 -3.49 -9.57 -22.38
C ALA A 14 -2.92 -9.99 -21.01
N LEU A 15 -3.64 -9.73 -19.91
CA LEU A 15 -3.29 -10.11 -18.54
C LEU A 15 -3.80 -11.51 -18.16
N HIS A 16 -3.56 -12.50 -19.02
CA HIS A 16 -3.72 -13.92 -18.68
C HIS A 16 -2.55 -14.39 -17.79
N THR A 17 -2.61 -14.02 -16.51
CA THR A 17 -1.65 -14.43 -15.48
C THR A 17 -2.37 -15.22 -14.38
N GLU A 18 -1.79 -16.32 -13.90
CA GLU A 18 -2.35 -17.12 -12.80
C GLU A 18 -2.47 -16.32 -11.49
N ARG A 19 -1.58 -15.33 -11.31
CA ARG A 19 -1.52 -14.46 -10.13
C ARG A 19 -2.24 -13.15 -10.39
N ARG A 20 -3.43 -12.98 -9.80
CA ARG A 20 -4.23 -11.75 -9.87
C ARG A 20 -3.53 -10.57 -9.19
N THR A 21 -2.85 -9.72 -9.96
CA THR A 21 -2.14 -8.54 -9.41
C THR A 21 -3.11 -7.47 -8.90
N VAL A 22 -2.64 -6.56 -8.04
CA VAL A 22 -3.48 -5.45 -7.52
C VAL A 22 -3.98 -4.56 -8.65
N LEU A 23 -3.10 -4.22 -9.61
CA LEU A 23 -3.46 -3.46 -10.81
C LEU A 23 -4.54 -4.18 -11.64
N GLU A 24 -4.38 -5.46 -11.91
CA GLU A 24 -5.36 -6.29 -12.63
C GLU A 24 -6.71 -6.35 -11.91
N GLN A 25 -6.72 -6.41 -10.57
CA GLN A 25 -7.95 -6.32 -9.77
C GLN A 25 -8.61 -4.94 -9.89
N GLN A 26 -7.84 -3.84 -9.87
CA GLN A 26 -8.34 -2.48 -10.08
C GLN A 26 -8.94 -2.32 -11.48
N LEU A 27 -8.24 -2.75 -12.53
CA LEU A 27 -8.71 -2.64 -13.92
C LEU A 27 -9.96 -3.49 -14.17
N ARG A 28 -10.03 -4.73 -13.65
CA ARG A 28 -11.25 -5.54 -13.73
C ARG A 28 -12.41 -4.91 -12.94
N SER A 29 -12.14 -4.33 -11.77
CA SER A 29 -13.17 -3.64 -10.98
C SER A 29 -13.75 -2.43 -11.71
N ALA A 30 -12.91 -1.64 -12.38
CA ALA A 30 -13.36 -0.52 -13.22
C ALA A 30 -14.27 -1.00 -14.36
N VAL A 31 -13.85 -2.00 -15.14
CA VAL A 31 -14.66 -2.55 -16.25
C VAL A 31 -15.97 -3.17 -15.75
N ALA A 32 -15.95 -3.89 -14.63
CA ALA A 32 -17.15 -4.44 -14.00
C ALA A 32 -18.14 -3.34 -13.54
N LEU A 33 -17.64 -2.18 -13.10
CA LEU A 33 -18.46 -1.05 -12.67
C LEU A 33 -19.12 -0.36 -13.88
N PHE A 34 -18.37 -0.13 -14.96
CA PHE A 34 -18.93 0.38 -16.21
C PHE A 34 -19.98 -0.56 -16.81
N SER A 35 -19.73 -1.87 -16.86
CA SER A 35 -20.72 -2.83 -17.38
C SER A 35 -21.96 -2.91 -16.48
N SER A 36 -21.81 -2.83 -15.16
CA SER A 36 -22.94 -2.79 -14.23
C SER A 36 -23.81 -1.54 -14.41
N TYR A 37 -23.20 -0.39 -14.74
CA TYR A 37 -23.93 0.84 -15.06
C TYR A 37 -24.68 0.73 -16.39
N LEU A 38 -24.05 0.19 -17.43
CA LEU A 38 -24.68 -0.02 -18.73
C LEU A 38 -25.85 -1.02 -18.65
N LEU A 39 -25.71 -2.11 -17.89
CA LEU A 39 -26.79 -3.07 -17.66
C LEU A 39 -27.99 -2.44 -16.93
N ASN A 40 -27.75 -1.64 -15.89
CA ASN A 40 -28.82 -0.94 -15.19
C ASN A 40 -29.49 0.12 -16.08
N LEU A 41 -28.74 0.82 -16.93
CA LEU A 41 -29.29 1.77 -17.91
C LEU A 41 -30.14 1.06 -18.97
N LEU A 42 -29.68 -0.07 -19.51
CA LEU A 42 -30.46 -0.92 -20.42
C LEU A 42 -31.74 -1.43 -19.76
N PHE A 43 -31.67 -1.87 -18.50
CA PHE A 43 -32.85 -2.31 -17.74
C PHE A 43 -33.83 -1.17 -17.47
N TYR A 44 -33.36 0.05 -17.18
CA TYR A 44 -34.21 1.24 -17.09
C TYR A 44 -34.93 1.53 -18.42
N MET A 45 -34.23 1.45 -19.57
CA MET A 45 -34.85 1.62 -20.89
C MET A 45 -35.83 0.47 -21.21
N TYR A 46 -35.55 -0.75 -20.76
CA TYR A 46 -36.47 -1.88 -20.85
C TYR A 46 -37.76 -1.63 -20.04
N LEU A 47 -37.67 -1.26 -18.76
CA LEU A 47 -38.84 -0.88 -17.94
C LEU A 47 -39.64 0.24 -18.60
N LYS A 48 -38.96 1.26 -19.14
CA LYS A 48 -39.59 2.41 -19.80
C LYS A 48 -40.28 2.06 -21.12
N THR A 49 -39.86 0.99 -21.79
CA THR A 49 -40.50 0.50 -23.02
C THR A 49 -41.62 -0.49 -22.72
N THR A 50 -41.35 -1.59 -22.01
CA THR A 50 -42.25 -2.76 -21.90
C THR A 50 -43.40 -2.64 -20.89
N THR A 51 -43.47 -1.57 -20.09
CA THR A 51 -44.59 -1.35 -19.17
C THR A 51 -45.86 -0.94 -19.94
N ASN A 52 -46.84 -1.83 -20.01
CA ASN A 52 -48.19 -1.58 -20.58
C ASN A 52 -49.09 -0.79 -19.60
N LEU A 53 -48.57 0.30 -19.04
CA LEU A 53 -49.24 1.16 -18.06
C LEU A 53 -49.67 2.49 -18.70
N ASN A 54 -50.72 3.12 -18.17
CA ASN A 54 -51.14 4.46 -18.59
C ASN A 54 -50.01 5.48 -18.35
N ILE A 55 -49.92 6.53 -19.17
CA ILE A 55 -48.77 7.47 -19.20
C ILE A 55 -48.39 8.01 -17.81
N GLY A 56 -49.36 8.33 -16.96
CA GLY A 56 -49.11 8.80 -15.58
C GLY A 56 -48.60 7.71 -14.63
N GLU A 57 -49.23 6.55 -14.63
CA GLU A 57 -48.88 5.40 -13.78
C GLU A 57 -47.51 4.82 -14.17
N LYS A 58 -47.25 4.73 -15.49
CA LYS A 58 -45.98 4.35 -16.08
C LYS A 58 -44.82 5.21 -15.59
N LYS A 59 -45.03 6.53 -15.46
CA LYS A 59 -44.02 7.43 -14.90
C LYS A 59 -43.76 7.13 -13.43
N ARG A 60 -44.80 7.04 -12.60
CA ARG A 60 -44.65 6.76 -11.16
C ARG A 60 -43.93 5.45 -10.90
N TYR A 61 -44.35 4.37 -11.55
CA TYR A 61 -43.73 3.04 -11.41
C TYR A 61 -42.24 3.02 -11.80
N VAL A 62 -41.84 3.79 -12.82
CA VAL A 62 -40.44 3.92 -13.23
C VAL A 62 -39.65 4.80 -12.25
N ASP A 63 -40.21 5.93 -11.83
CA ASP A 63 -39.58 6.89 -10.91
C ASP A 63 -39.41 6.30 -9.48
N GLU A 64 -40.28 5.37 -9.08
CA GLU A 64 -40.26 4.65 -7.79
C GLU A 64 -39.35 3.38 -7.81
N HIS A 65 -38.76 3.00 -8.96
CA HIS A 65 -37.98 1.75 -9.09
C HIS A 65 -36.52 1.91 -8.61
N PRO A 66 -35.98 1.00 -7.74
CA PRO A 66 -34.62 1.12 -7.13
C PRO A 66 -33.44 1.03 -8.11
N VAL A 67 -33.71 0.94 -9.42
CA VAL A 67 -32.71 1.04 -10.48
C VAL A 67 -32.28 2.47 -10.69
N ILE A 68 -33.12 3.47 -10.40
CA ILE A 68 -32.73 4.88 -10.46
C ILE A 68 -31.67 5.18 -9.38
N ASP A 69 -31.89 4.75 -8.13
CA ASP A 69 -30.90 4.85 -7.06
C ASP A 69 -29.60 4.10 -7.41
N SER A 70 -29.72 2.92 -8.03
CA SER A 70 -28.58 2.13 -8.50
C SER A 70 -27.79 2.87 -9.59
N ILE A 71 -28.45 3.50 -10.56
CA ILE A 71 -27.84 4.32 -11.61
C ILE A 71 -27.15 5.55 -11.00
N ILE A 72 -27.78 6.24 -10.03
CA ILE A 72 -27.20 7.41 -9.34
C ILE A 72 -25.97 7.00 -8.52
N SER A 73 -26.06 5.89 -7.77
CA SER A 73 -24.97 5.32 -6.97
C SER A 73 -23.78 4.89 -7.84
N LEU A 74 -24.04 4.24 -8.97
CA LEU A 74 -23.02 3.84 -9.93
C LEU A 74 -22.42 5.06 -10.65
N ARG A 75 -23.20 6.07 -11.02
CA ARG A 75 -22.69 7.31 -11.64
C ARG A 75 -21.71 8.06 -10.73
N LYS A 76 -22.00 8.16 -9.42
CA LYS A 76 -21.07 8.73 -8.42
C LYS A 76 -19.75 7.95 -8.38
N LYS A 77 -19.80 6.62 -8.41
CA LYS A 77 -18.61 5.75 -8.43
C LYS A 77 -17.84 5.85 -9.75
N ILE A 78 -18.53 6.01 -10.89
CA ILE A 78 -17.89 6.23 -12.19
C ILE A 78 -17.02 7.48 -12.17
N SER A 79 -17.47 8.60 -11.59
CA SER A 79 -16.63 9.82 -11.44
C SER A 79 -15.28 9.49 -10.79
N THR A 80 -15.30 8.82 -9.62
CA THR A 80 -14.06 8.46 -8.90
C THR A 80 -13.16 7.48 -9.67
N VAL A 81 -13.73 6.67 -10.58
CA VAL A 81 -12.98 5.78 -11.47
C VAL A 81 -12.42 6.55 -12.67
N GLU A 82 -13.15 7.51 -13.22
CA GLU A 82 -12.68 8.36 -14.32
C GLU A 82 -11.55 9.29 -13.87
N GLU A 83 -11.67 9.89 -12.67
CA GLU A 83 -10.60 10.64 -12.00
C GLU A 83 -9.33 9.78 -11.78
N PHE A 84 -9.50 8.52 -11.35
CA PHE A 84 -8.39 7.56 -11.20
C PHE A 84 -7.76 7.16 -12.56
N LEU A 85 -8.57 6.99 -13.61
CA LEU A 85 -8.07 6.65 -14.94
C LEU A 85 -7.32 7.81 -15.59
N ASP A 86 -7.80 9.06 -15.41
CA ASP A 86 -7.17 10.25 -15.96
C ASP A 86 -5.84 10.59 -15.26
N THR A 87 -5.79 10.48 -13.92
CA THR A 87 -4.53 10.61 -13.17
C THR A 87 -3.49 9.54 -13.55
N ASN A 88 -3.91 8.39 -14.08
CA ASN A 88 -3.04 7.29 -14.52
C ASN A 88 -2.90 7.15 -16.05
N ALA A 89 -3.41 8.10 -16.85
CA ALA A 89 -3.51 7.97 -18.30
C ALA A 89 -2.15 7.74 -19.02
N SER A 90 -1.08 8.36 -18.52
CA SER A 90 0.28 8.19 -19.04
C SER A 90 0.85 6.79 -18.77
N ALA A 91 0.48 6.16 -17.65
CA ALA A 91 0.84 4.77 -17.35
C ALA A 91 0.04 3.80 -18.23
N LEU A 92 -1.28 4.03 -18.37
CA LEU A 92 -2.17 3.19 -19.18
C LEU A 92 -1.81 3.20 -20.66
N THR A 93 -1.55 4.37 -21.25
CA THR A 93 -1.09 4.48 -22.65
C THR A 93 0.27 3.80 -22.87
N ARG A 94 1.19 3.86 -21.89
CA ARG A 94 2.47 3.13 -21.91
C ARG A 94 2.30 1.61 -21.76
N ILE A 95 1.24 1.14 -21.11
CA ILE A 95 0.88 -0.29 -21.05
C ILE A 95 0.25 -0.74 -22.38
N LEU A 96 -0.71 0.02 -22.92
CA LEU A 96 -1.39 -0.27 -24.18
C LEU A 96 -0.40 -0.45 -25.35
N ARG A 97 0.52 0.51 -25.55
CA ARG A 97 1.58 0.41 -26.57
C ARG A 97 2.49 -0.83 -26.42
N LYS A 98 2.57 -1.43 -25.22
CA LYS A 98 3.36 -2.66 -24.96
C LYS A 98 2.54 -3.93 -25.15
N VAL A 99 1.24 -3.89 -24.84
CA VAL A 99 0.27 -4.94 -25.18
C VAL A 99 0.15 -5.07 -26.70
N GLU A 100 0.00 -3.96 -27.42
CA GLU A 100 -0.09 -3.94 -28.89
C GLU A 100 1.22 -4.36 -29.57
N ALA A 101 2.36 -4.26 -28.87
CA ALA A 101 3.64 -4.80 -29.31
C ALA A 101 3.87 -6.28 -28.94
N ASN A 102 2.85 -6.99 -28.43
CA ASN A 102 2.88 -8.40 -28.02
C ASN A 102 4.01 -8.77 -27.03
N LYS A 103 4.50 -7.81 -26.23
CA LYS A 103 5.58 -8.06 -25.25
C LYS A 103 4.98 -8.55 -23.94
N SER A 104 5.35 -9.76 -23.52
CA SER A 104 4.82 -10.45 -22.32
C SER A 104 4.81 -9.55 -21.08
N LEU A 105 3.62 -9.15 -20.60
CA LEU A 105 3.45 -8.18 -19.52
C LEU A 105 4.02 -8.66 -18.18
N SER A 106 4.08 -9.98 -17.93
CA SER A 106 4.67 -10.60 -16.74
C SER A 106 6.06 -10.02 -16.41
N ARG A 107 6.97 -10.05 -17.39
CA ARG A 107 8.35 -9.57 -17.25
C ARG A 107 8.44 -8.06 -16.97
N ILE A 108 7.41 -7.30 -17.36
CA ILE A 108 7.32 -5.85 -17.12
C ILE A 108 6.73 -5.56 -15.73
N ILE A 109 5.77 -6.35 -15.27
CA ILE A 109 5.23 -6.26 -13.91
C ILE A 109 6.37 -6.51 -12.90
N GLU A 110 7.18 -7.54 -13.13
CA GLU A 110 8.38 -7.85 -12.34
C GLU A 110 9.43 -6.72 -12.38
N GLN A 111 9.71 -6.16 -13.57
CA GLN A 111 10.65 -5.03 -13.72
C GLN A 111 10.12 -3.68 -13.19
N SER A 112 8.81 -3.51 -13.00
CA SER A 112 8.22 -2.21 -12.68
C SER A 112 8.45 -1.71 -11.26
N GLY A 113 8.94 -2.58 -10.36
CA GLY A 113 9.43 -2.19 -9.02
C GLY A 113 8.39 -1.65 -8.03
N MET A 114 7.10 -1.64 -8.38
CA MET A 114 6.02 -1.04 -7.57
C MET A 114 4.88 -2.01 -7.26
N LEU A 115 5.23 -3.20 -6.75
CA LEU A 115 4.31 -4.12 -6.07
C LEU A 115 4.83 -4.49 -4.68
N ASP A 116 5.06 -3.46 -3.86
CA ASP A 116 4.98 -3.58 -2.41
C ASP A 116 3.50 -3.68 -2.02
N ASP A 117 2.93 -4.88 -2.02
CA ASP A 117 1.72 -5.14 -1.24
C ASP A 117 1.63 -6.59 -0.75
N VAL A 118 1.26 -6.74 0.53
CA VAL A 118 1.02 -8.01 1.26
C VAL A 118 2.10 -9.10 1.12
N MET A 119 3.38 -8.74 1.29
CA MET A 119 4.36 -9.65 1.93
C MET A 119 5.00 -8.95 3.13
N SER A 120 4.90 -9.56 4.32
CA SER A 120 5.38 -8.96 5.56
C SER A 120 6.89 -8.70 5.48
N ARG A 121 7.31 -7.42 5.43
CA ARG A 121 8.70 -7.01 5.15
C ARG A 121 9.67 -7.35 6.30
N LYS A 122 10.02 -8.63 6.40
CA LYS A 122 11.07 -9.18 7.27
C LYS A 122 12.42 -8.57 6.85
N LYS A 123 12.88 -7.56 7.58
CA LYS A 123 14.19 -6.92 7.36
C LYS A 123 15.34 -7.90 7.65
N ASN A 124 15.75 -8.61 6.61
CA ASN A 124 17.08 -9.20 6.47
C ASN A 124 17.89 -8.30 5.52
N SER A 125 18.91 -7.61 6.00
CA SER A 125 19.96 -7.03 5.13
C SER A 125 21.23 -6.74 5.94
N GLY A 126 22.35 -7.30 5.49
CA GLY A 126 23.69 -7.06 6.02
C GLY A 126 24.72 -7.73 5.08
N ALA A 127 25.74 -6.97 4.67
CA ALA A 127 26.72 -7.30 3.60
C ALA A 127 26.07 -7.43 2.19
N VAL A 128 26.71 -7.20 1.02
CA VAL A 128 28.06 -6.80 0.51
C VAL A 128 27.80 -5.87 -0.72
N ALA A 129 28.60 -4.93 -1.25
CA ALA A 129 29.95 -4.37 -1.00
C ALA A 129 29.82 -2.84 -0.67
N ILE A 130 30.77 -1.88 -0.77
CA ILE A 130 32.21 -1.74 -1.16
C ILE A 130 32.61 -1.75 -2.66
N GLU A 131 32.68 -0.58 -3.30
CA GLU A 131 33.73 -0.20 -4.28
C GLU A 131 33.85 1.34 -4.36
N SER A 132 34.98 1.90 -4.83
CA SER A 132 35.32 3.34 -4.73
C SER A 132 35.96 3.88 -6.01
N PRO A 133 36.03 5.22 -6.16
CA PRO A 133 37.38 5.80 -6.27
C PRO A 133 37.60 7.16 -5.55
N THR A 134 38.66 7.18 -4.75
CA THR A 134 39.65 8.26 -4.51
C THR A 134 39.22 9.72 -4.23
N ASN A 135 39.60 10.14 -3.02
CA ASN A 135 40.39 11.35 -2.71
C ASN A 135 39.80 12.76 -2.95
N HIS A 136 39.48 13.43 -1.84
CA HIS A 136 40.24 14.62 -1.42
C HIS A 136 40.42 14.62 0.11
N LEU A 137 41.38 15.38 0.64
CA LEU A 137 41.90 15.26 2.00
C LEU A 137 41.28 16.24 3.01
N ASN A 138 41.11 15.74 4.24
CA ASN A 138 41.19 16.42 5.55
C ASN A 138 40.51 17.80 5.74
N GLU A 139 39.38 17.80 6.46
CA GLU A 139 39.11 18.83 7.48
C GLU A 139 38.19 18.27 8.59
N PRO A 140 38.43 18.55 9.89
CA PRO A 140 37.59 18.07 10.99
C PRO A 140 36.42 19.03 11.23
N VAL A 141 35.31 18.84 10.51
CA VAL A 141 34.10 19.65 10.70
C VAL A 141 33.45 19.31 12.06
N ASP A 142 33.37 20.30 12.94
CA ASP A 142 32.55 20.26 14.14
C ASP A 142 31.06 20.32 13.75
N ASP A 143 30.37 19.19 13.82
CA ASP A 143 28.95 19.03 13.48
C ASP A 143 28.04 19.63 14.59
N GLY A 144 28.31 20.89 14.94
CA GLY A 144 27.46 21.78 15.74
C GLY A 144 26.15 22.07 15.01
N GLN A 145 25.28 21.06 14.98
CA GLN A 145 24.16 20.95 14.03
C GLN A 145 23.21 22.15 14.11
N ILE A 146 23.32 23.00 13.07
CA ILE A 146 22.62 24.29 12.91
C ILE A 146 21.12 24.14 13.22
N ILE A 147 20.65 24.99 14.13
CA ILE A 147 19.22 25.15 14.39
C ILE A 147 18.67 26.07 13.31
N ASN A 148 17.98 25.49 12.33
CA ASN A 148 17.12 26.25 11.42
C ASN A 148 15.86 26.71 12.18
N ASP A 149 16.02 27.72 13.03
CA ASP A 149 14.90 28.49 13.54
C ASP A 149 14.31 29.28 12.38
N GLN A 150 13.20 28.77 11.81
CA GLN A 150 12.37 29.54 10.91
C GLN A 150 11.75 30.68 11.71
N ILE A 151 12.28 31.89 11.54
CA ILE A 151 11.71 33.10 12.13
C ILE A 151 10.38 33.37 11.44
N GLU A 152 9.27 33.06 12.12
CA GLU A 152 7.95 33.57 11.73
C GLU A 152 7.91 35.08 12.02
N GLU A 153 8.38 35.89 11.06
CA GLU A 153 8.16 37.34 11.06
C GLU A 153 6.68 37.64 10.85
N THR A 154 5.92 37.62 11.94
CA THR A 154 4.54 38.14 12.01
C THR A 154 4.48 39.24 13.07
N MET A 155 5.27 40.30 12.89
CA MET A 155 5.19 41.52 13.70
C MET A 155 4.06 42.44 13.21
N GLU A 156 2.83 41.92 13.18
CA GLU A 156 1.63 42.73 12.95
C GLU A 156 1.11 43.28 14.29
N SER A 157 1.60 44.48 14.65
CA SER A 157 1.11 45.36 15.72
C SER A 157 0.63 44.68 17.03
N GLY A 158 1.53 43.95 17.70
CA GLY A 158 1.21 43.22 18.93
C GLY A 158 2.33 43.20 19.98
N LYS A 159 1.97 42.85 21.23
CA LYS A 159 2.95 42.59 22.30
C LYS A 159 3.79 41.35 21.94
N ARG A 160 5.12 41.43 22.12
CA ARG A 160 6.02 40.29 21.85
C ARG A 160 5.64 39.06 22.68
N ALA A 161 5.42 37.94 22.00
CA ALA A 161 5.13 36.66 22.64
C ALA A 161 6.40 36.02 23.25
N ILE A 162 6.21 35.12 24.22
CA ILE A 162 7.30 34.30 24.78
C ILE A 162 7.63 33.13 23.84
N THR A 163 8.92 32.89 23.57
CA THR A 163 9.33 31.76 22.72
C THR A 163 9.25 30.44 23.49
N SER A 164 8.97 29.34 22.78
CA SER A 164 8.92 28.00 23.38
C SER A 164 10.25 27.51 23.99
N GLN A 165 11.37 28.18 23.72
CA GLN A 165 12.66 27.90 24.35
C GLN A 165 12.72 28.50 25.76
N ILE A 166 12.31 29.77 25.90
CA ILE A 166 12.26 30.50 27.17
C ILE A 166 11.18 29.89 28.08
N GLU A 167 9.96 29.74 27.55
CA GLU A 167 8.80 29.17 28.27
C GLU A 167 9.08 27.79 28.88
N LYS A 168 9.79 26.91 28.15
CA LYS A 168 9.97 25.51 28.54
C LYS A 168 11.34 25.21 29.17
N ASN A 169 12.27 26.17 29.16
CA ASN A 169 13.62 26.16 29.76
C ASN A 169 14.31 24.78 29.81
N LYS A 170 14.52 24.15 28.63
CA LYS A 170 15.01 22.77 28.53
C LYS A 170 16.54 22.62 28.50
N GLY A 171 17.28 23.71 28.30
CA GLY A 171 18.74 23.72 28.19
C GLY A 171 19.31 22.77 27.12
N LEU A 172 20.59 22.44 27.25
CA LEU A 172 21.35 21.54 26.35
C LEU A 172 21.01 20.06 26.58
N SER A 173 19.72 19.69 26.51
CA SER A 173 19.26 18.33 26.80
C SER A 173 19.48 17.34 25.64
N VAL A 174 20.10 16.19 25.93
CA VAL A 174 20.45 15.18 24.92
C VAL A 174 19.22 14.59 24.21
N LYS A 175 19.30 14.49 22.88
CA LYS A 175 18.27 14.00 21.94
C LYS A 175 17.75 12.59 22.29
N ARG A 176 16.59 12.51 22.95
CA ARG A 176 15.97 11.25 23.41
C ARG A 176 15.34 10.47 22.25
N LYS A 177 15.49 9.14 22.23
CA LYS A 177 14.98 8.26 21.15
C LYS A 177 13.44 8.17 21.19
N LYS A 178 12.77 8.36 20.03
CA LYS A 178 11.29 8.35 19.94
C LYS A 178 10.69 7.05 20.52
N GLY A 179 9.69 7.19 21.38
CA GLY A 179 9.01 6.06 22.03
C GLY A 179 9.72 5.48 23.28
N THR A 180 10.79 6.09 23.79
CA THR A 180 11.26 5.82 25.17
C THR A 180 10.63 6.73 26.22
N GLN A 181 9.87 7.75 25.79
CA GLN A 181 9.20 8.74 26.65
C GLN A 181 8.09 8.12 27.51
N HIS A 182 7.26 7.22 26.95
CA HIS A 182 6.24 6.51 27.71
C HIS A 182 6.77 5.19 28.27
N SER A 183 6.68 5.03 29.59
CA SER A 183 7.10 3.83 30.34
C SER A 183 6.50 2.54 29.77
N ARG A 184 5.20 2.52 29.46
CA ARG A 184 4.48 1.39 28.85
C ARG A 184 5.08 1.00 27.49
N VAL A 185 5.36 1.97 26.62
CA VAL A 185 5.92 1.72 25.28
C VAL A 185 7.37 1.23 25.37
N LYS A 186 8.17 1.79 26.29
CA LYS A 186 9.53 1.32 26.60
C LYS A 186 9.52 -0.14 27.08
N LYS A 187 8.67 -0.48 28.07
CA LYS A 187 8.54 -1.85 28.60
C LYS A 187 8.06 -2.84 27.52
N ARG A 188 7.06 -2.48 26.70
CA ARG A 188 6.56 -3.34 25.61
C ARG A 188 7.66 -3.67 24.60
N LYS A 189 8.39 -2.66 24.12
CA LYS A 189 9.52 -2.82 23.17
C LYS A 189 10.71 -3.58 23.78
N GLN A 190 10.90 -3.51 25.10
CA GLN A 190 11.91 -4.29 25.82
C GLN A 190 11.52 -5.78 25.89
N PHE A 191 10.25 -6.08 26.19
CA PHE A 191 9.71 -7.45 26.17
C PHE A 191 9.73 -8.08 24.78
N GLU A 192 9.28 -7.36 23.75
CA GLU A 192 9.36 -7.77 22.33
C GLU A 192 10.80 -8.21 21.96
N LYS A 193 11.80 -7.40 22.31
CA LYS A 193 13.23 -7.70 22.08
C LYS A 193 13.74 -8.88 22.92
N ALA A 194 13.29 -9.01 24.17
CA ALA A 194 13.68 -10.11 25.05
C ALA A 194 13.15 -11.46 24.51
N MET A 195 11.91 -11.52 24.04
CA MET A 195 11.37 -12.73 23.40
C MET A 195 12.15 -13.13 22.15
N ILE A 196 12.56 -12.16 21.32
CA ILE A 196 13.39 -12.45 20.13
C ILE A 196 14.74 -13.07 20.54
N LYS A 197 15.42 -12.49 21.55
CA LYS A 197 16.68 -13.05 22.08
C LYS A 197 16.50 -14.45 22.70
N LYS A 198 15.43 -14.67 23.46
CA LYS A 198 15.08 -15.99 24.01
C LYS A 198 14.97 -17.01 22.89
N ARG A 199 14.19 -16.71 21.85
CA ARG A 199 13.94 -17.58 20.68
C ARG A 199 15.19 -17.91 19.85
N SER A 200 16.23 -17.08 19.90
CA SER A 200 17.53 -17.39 19.28
C SER A 200 18.42 -18.29 20.15
N GLN A 201 18.23 -18.31 21.47
CA GLN A 201 19.00 -19.14 22.41
C GLN A 201 18.36 -20.51 22.64
N LYS A 202 17.05 -20.56 22.89
CA LYS A 202 16.26 -21.77 23.11
C LYS A 202 14.97 -21.70 22.28
N PRO A 203 14.57 -22.77 21.56
CA PRO A 203 13.27 -22.81 20.92
C PRO A 203 12.13 -22.72 21.95
N ASP A 204 11.09 -21.96 21.62
CA ASP A 204 9.79 -22.06 22.30
C ASP A 204 9.09 -23.36 21.85
N VAL A 205 8.24 -23.91 22.72
CA VAL A 205 7.31 -25.00 22.38
C VAL A 205 6.35 -24.53 21.27
N ARG A 206 5.97 -25.44 20.37
CA ARG A 206 5.02 -25.21 19.27
C ARG A 206 4.05 -26.37 19.18
N ASN A 207 2.82 -26.06 18.79
CA ASN A 207 1.78 -27.04 18.52
C ASN A 207 1.64 -27.23 17.01
N GLU A 208 1.40 -28.45 16.56
CA GLU A 208 1.26 -28.77 15.14
C GLU A 208 -0.18 -28.50 14.69
N LEU A 209 -0.41 -27.31 14.13
CA LEU A 209 -1.72 -26.88 13.59
C LEU A 209 -1.99 -27.39 12.16
N LYS A 210 -1.06 -28.17 11.59
CA LYS A 210 -1.06 -28.69 10.21
C LYS A 210 -0.28 -30.01 10.19
N PRO A 211 -0.59 -30.94 9.26
CA PRO A 211 0.18 -32.18 9.11
C PRO A 211 1.67 -31.90 8.83
N TYR A 212 2.51 -32.84 9.25
CA TYR A 212 3.96 -32.74 9.13
C TYR A 212 4.42 -32.60 7.67
N SER A 213 5.31 -31.63 7.42
CA SER A 213 5.79 -31.24 6.08
C SER A 213 7.32 -31.20 6.00
N GLY A 214 8.03 -31.87 6.92
CA GLY A 214 9.49 -31.82 7.03
C GLY A 214 10.04 -30.62 7.81
N GLU A 215 11.34 -30.66 8.13
CA GLU A 215 12.01 -29.57 8.82
C GLU A 215 12.30 -28.37 7.91
N THR A 216 11.47 -27.33 8.01
CA THR A 216 11.57 -26.03 7.29
C THR A 216 12.92 -25.27 7.39
N ARG A 217 13.90 -25.78 8.16
CA ARG A 217 15.26 -25.20 8.28
C ARG A 217 16.39 -26.20 7.97
N GLY A 218 16.06 -27.44 7.64
CA GLY A 218 17.02 -28.52 7.41
C GLY A 218 17.59 -29.14 8.69
N ILE A 219 17.80 -30.46 8.66
CA ILE A 219 18.43 -31.25 9.72
C ILE A 219 19.95 -31.15 9.58
N ARG A 220 20.67 -30.91 10.68
CA ARG A 220 22.15 -30.95 10.72
C ARG A 220 22.65 -32.15 11.51
N ALA A 221 22.89 -33.26 10.82
CA ALA A 221 23.26 -34.56 11.40
C ALA A 221 24.45 -34.51 12.39
N SER A 222 25.43 -33.63 12.17
CA SER A 222 26.62 -33.51 13.02
C SER A 222 26.42 -32.72 14.33
N THR A 223 25.20 -32.30 14.68
CA THR A 223 24.95 -31.38 15.82
C THR A 223 24.18 -32.04 16.96
N ILE A 224 24.92 -32.55 17.95
CA ILE A 224 24.39 -33.08 19.21
C ILE A 224 23.99 -31.94 20.13
N LYS A 225 22.80 -32.04 20.77
CA LYS A 225 22.26 -31.03 21.72
C LYS A 225 21.79 -31.60 23.06
N SER A 226 22.08 -32.88 23.33
CA SER A 226 21.80 -33.54 24.60
C SER A 226 22.72 -33.04 25.72
N ILE A 227 22.22 -32.97 26.95
CA ILE A 227 23.03 -32.70 28.14
C ILE A 227 23.75 -34.01 28.51
N LYS A 228 25.10 -34.00 28.53
CA LYS A 228 25.87 -35.16 29.02
C LYS A 228 25.80 -35.18 30.55
N LEU A 229 25.20 -36.23 31.10
CA LEU A 229 25.25 -36.51 32.52
C LEU A 229 26.70 -36.89 32.93
N LYS A 230 27.09 -36.51 34.14
CA LYS A 230 28.27 -37.04 34.82
C LYS A 230 27.78 -38.05 35.87
N ALA A 231 28.51 -39.15 36.01
CA ALA A 231 28.51 -39.94 37.23
C ALA A 231 29.43 -39.29 38.26
#